data_AF-A0A7W0AAJ7-F1
#
_entry.id   AF-A0A7W0AAJ7-F1
#
_cell.length_a   1.000
_cell.length_b   1.000
_cell.length_c   1.000
_cell.angle_alpha   90.00
_cell.angle_beta   90.00
_cell.angle_gamma   90.00
#
_symmetry.space_group_name_H-M   'P 1'
#
loop_
_entity.id
_entity.type
_entity.pdbx_description
1 polymer ?
#
loop_
_entity_poly.entity_id
_entity_poly.type
_entity_poly.pdbx_seq_one_letter_code
_entity_poly.pdbx_strand_id
1 'polypeptide(L)'
;MIESPMPVRFGPDGLVPAVIVEAVTGDVLMVGFMNDEALRHTRRTGYVHYWSRGRHTLWKKGEPSGHLQEVVQISVNCELNSLLIEVNQRGAVCHDGYPTCFYRHLEPDNSLTQVRERWFDPADVYGGKSGLASSTRRWWGAYESLRAHDWESTSGTSRLLRAGDDRVTVRLAEELRELAGALDGSHRHVGAKSDVTLEGGQVCYWVALRCIRDGLTWIQVRPDRALDAPPTVDETAATSLAGLLRREADFWETGANLDISALAHGTLAMVASACAVFGIPASSLIVADLNDMRTRSYLAPYFEAAEGR
;
A
#
# COMPACT_ATOMS: atom_id res chain seq x y z
N MET A 1 -31.22 -21.45 13.53
CA MET A 1 -30.47 -22.43 14.34
C MET A 1 -29.92 -21.68 15.54
N ILE A 2 -30.22 -22.10 16.76
CA ILE A 2 -29.70 -21.46 17.97
C ILE A 2 -28.24 -21.89 18.07
N GLU A 3 -27.29 -20.96 17.88
CA GLU A 3 -25.87 -21.27 18.10
C GLU A 3 -25.67 -21.61 19.59
N SER A 4 -25.14 -22.80 19.86
CA SER A 4 -24.73 -23.17 21.21
C SER A 4 -23.73 -22.14 21.76
N PRO A 5 -23.82 -21.80 23.07
CA PRO A 5 -22.93 -20.84 23.68
C PRO A 5 -21.47 -21.32 23.58
N MET A 6 -20.56 -20.36 23.43
CA MET A 6 -19.14 -20.66 23.33
C MET A 6 -18.62 -21.19 24.68
N PRO A 7 -17.92 -22.33 24.73
CA PRO A 7 -17.47 -22.92 25.99
C PRO A 7 -16.27 -22.20 26.62
N VAL A 8 -15.82 -21.08 26.03
CA VAL A 8 -14.67 -20.30 26.48
C VAL A 8 -15.12 -19.29 27.54
N ARG A 9 -14.39 -19.24 28.65
CA ARG A 9 -14.57 -18.28 29.74
C ARG A 9 -13.75 -17.02 29.45
N PHE A 10 -14.46 -16.01 28.98
CA PHE A 10 -13.89 -14.67 28.83
C PHE A 10 -13.67 -14.01 30.18
N GLY A 11 -12.61 -13.21 30.29
CA GLY A 11 -12.30 -12.44 31.48
C GLY A 11 -13.33 -11.34 31.77
N PRO A 12 -13.16 -10.59 32.87
CA PRO A 12 -14.07 -9.49 33.23
C PRO A 12 -14.19 -8.39 32.17
N ASP A 13 -13.19 -8.26 31.29
CA ASP A 13 -13.14 -7.34 30.15
C ASP A 13 -13.79 -7.92 28.89
N GLY A 14 -14.33 -9.14 28.96
CA GLY A 14 -14.90 -9.86 27.82
C GLY A 14 -13.85 -10.45 26.88
N LEU A 15 -12.59 -10.56 27.30
CA LEU A 15 -11.49 -11.03 26.47
C LEU A 15 -10.88 -12.33 26.95
N VAL A 16 -10.28 -13.08 26.01
CA VAL A 16 -9.48 -14.27 26.26
C VAL A 16 -8.11 -14.10 25.58
N PRO A 17 -6.99 -14.43 26.27
CA PRO A 17 -5.68 -14.46 25.62
C PRO A 17 -5.59 -15.64 24.65
N ALA A 18 -4.97 -15.40 23.50
CA ALA A 18 -4.70 -16.39 22.47
C ALA A 18 -3.20 -16.42 22.14
N VAL A 19 -2.55 -17.54 22.44
CA VAL A 19 -1.18 -17.82 22.02
C VAL A 19 -1.23 -18.37 20.60
N ILE A 20 -0.45 -17.77 19.69
CA ILE A 20 -0.40 -18.17 18.30
C ILE A 20 0.91 -18.88 18.05
N VAL A 21 0.84 -20.05 17.42
CA VAL A 21 2.01 -20.86 17.11
C VAL A 21 2.01 -21.24 15.63
N GLU A 22 3.20 -21.28 15.03
CA GLU A 22 3.36 -21.78 13.67
C GLU A 22 3.17 -23.29 13.67
N ALA A 23 2.23 -23.78 12.85
CA ALA A 23 1.86 -25.19 12.81
C ALA A 23 3.02 -26.09 12.36
N VAL A 24 3.89 -25.58 11.48
CA VAL A 24 5.02 -26.37 10.94
C VAL A 24 6.21 -26.42 11.89
N THR A 25 6.62 -25.29 12.48
CA THR A 25 7.85 -25.21 13.28
C THR A 25 7.62 -25.32 14.77
N GLY A 26 6.39 -25.08 15.24
CA GLY A 26 6.07 -24.96 16.66
C GLY A 26 6.53 -23.64 17.28
N ASP A 27 7.03 -22.69 16.48
CA ASP A 27 7.46 -21.39 17.00
C ASP A 27 6.27 -20.60 17.57
N VAL A 28 6.46 -20.02 18.75
CA VAL A 28 5.51 -19.05 19.29
C VAL A 28 5.64 -17.75 18.51
N LEU A 29 4.55 -17.34 17.87
CA LEU A 29 4.50 -16.21 16.94
C LEU A 29 4.11 -14.91 17.65
N MET A 30 3.00 -14.93 18.39
CA MET A 30 2.49 -13.77 19.12
C MET A 30 1.48 -14.18 20.18
N VAL A 31 1.12 -13.22 21.05
CA VAL A 31 -0.06 -13.31 21.90
C VAL A 31 -1.02 -12.19 21.50
N GLY A 32 -2.28 -12.55 21.27
CA GLY A 32 -3.37 -11.63 21.02
C GLY A 32 -4.51 -11.80 22.02
N PHE A 33 -5.53 -10.94 21.91
CA PHE A 33 -6.75 -11.05 22.69
C PHE A 33 -7.94 -11.19 21.75
N MET A 34 -8.93 -11.99 22.15
CA MET A 34 -10.17 -12.20 21.41
C MET A 34 -11.36 -11.98 22.34
N ASN A 35 -12.40 -11.31 21.85
CA ASN A 35 -13.74 -11.38 22.45
C ASN A 35 -14.52 -12.54 21.80
N ASP A 36 -15.76 -12.78 22.25
CA ASP A 36 -16.65 -13.82 21.68
C ASP A 36 -16.81 -13.65 20.16
N GLU A 37 -17.01 -12.42 19.69
CA GLU A 37 -17.14 -12.10 18.27
C GLU A 37 -15.88 -12.47 17.46
N ALA A 38 -14.69 -12.09 17.94
CA ALA A 38 -13.42 -12.40 17.28
C ALA A 38 -13.19 -13.90 17.16
N LEU A 39 -13.54 -14.67 18.20
CA LEU A 39 -13.42 -16.12 18.16
C LEU A 39 -14.46 -16.75 17.21
N ARG A 40 -15.70 -16.24 17.15
CA ARG A 40 -16.69 -16.69 16.15
C ARG A 40 -16.22 -16.41 14.73
N HIS A 41 -15.73 -15.20 14.46
CA HIS A 41 -15.19 -14.84 13.16
C HIS A 41 -14.00 -15.72 12.77
N THR A 42 -13.08 -15.96 13.70
CA THR A 42 -11.93 -16.85 13.49
C THR A 42 -12.35 -18.24 13.06
N ARG A 43 -13.32 -18.84 13.77
CA ARG A 43 -13.87 -20.16 13.42
C ARG A 43 -14.62 -20.16 12.09
N ARG A 44 -15.35 -19.09 11.79
CA ARG A 44 -16.17 -18.96 10.58
C ARG A 44 -15.33 -18.78 9.32
N THR A 45 -14.27 -17.96 9.39
CA THR A 45 -13.48 -17.61 8.20
C THR A 45 -12.25 -18.48 8.01
N GLY A 46 -11.83 -19.25 9.02
CA GLY A 46 -10.56 -19.98 9.01
C GLY A 46 -9.33 -19.07 9.10
N TYR A 47 -9.49 -17.81 9.52
CA TYR A 47 -8.40 -16.84 9.65
C TYR A 47 -8.46 -16.14 10.99
N VAL A 48 -7.32 -15.88 11.61
CA VAL A 48 -7.29 -15.29 12.95
C VAL A 48 -7.81 -13.84 12.95
N HIS A 49 -8.80 -13.61 13.80
CA HIS A 49 -9.34 -12.28 14.13
C HIS A 49 -9.06 -11.97 15.59
N TYR A 50 -8.69 -10.72 15.87
CA TYR A 50 -8.41 -10.26 17.22
C TYR A 50 -9.34 -9.12 17.60
N TRP A 51 -9.43 -8.89 18.91
CA TRP A 51 -10.01 -7.68 19.47
C TRP A 51 -8.89 -6.69 19.82
N SER A 52 -8.90 -5.50 19.21
CA SER A 52 -7.98 -4.43 19.57
C SER A 52 -8.44 -3.76 20.85
N ARG A 53 -7.74 -4.00 21.97
CA ARG A 53 -8.08 -3.40 23.28
C ARG A 53 -8.04 -1.87 23.27
N GLY A 54 -7.11 -1.27 22.50
CA GLY A 54 -6.99 0.19 22.42
C GLY A 54 -8.01 0.85 21.49
N ARG A 55 -8.36 0.19 20.37
CA ARG A 55 -9.33 0.73 19.38
C ARG A 55 -10.76 0.25 19.61
N HIS A 56 -10.96 -0.69 20.54
CA HIS A 56 -12.25 -1.34 20.81
C HIS A 56 -12.92 -1.84 19.53
N THR A 57 -12.14 -2.48 18.66
CA THR A 57 -12.62 -2.95 17.36
C THR A 57 -12.07 -4.32 17.00
N LEU A 58 -12.88 -5.08 16.27
CA LEU A 58 -12.51 -6.33 15.65
C LEU A 58 -11.55 -6.07 14.48
N TRP A 59 -10.52 -6.89 14.32
CA TRP A 59 -9.67 -6.82 13.13
C TRP A 59 -9.13 -8.19 12.73
N LYS A 60 -9.06 -8.45 11.42
CA LYS A 60 -8.47 -9.66 10.86
C LYS A 60 -6.95 -9.48 10.71
N LYS A 61 -6.16 -10.45 11.19
CA LYS A 61 -4.69 -10.36 11.07
C LYS A 61 -4.27 -10.34 9.61
N GLY A 62 -3.51 -9.31 9.24
CA GLY A 62 -2.92 -9.18 7.91
C GLY A 62 -3.87 -8.71 6.82
N GLU A 63 -5.09 -8.28 7.15
CA GLU A 63 -6.04 -7.71 6.17
C GLU A 63 -5.44 -6.57 5.32
N PRO A 64 -4.71 -5.59 5.89
CA PRO A 64 -4.07 -4.55 5.09
C PRO A 64 -2.70 -4.94 4.50
N SER A 65 -2.00 -5.96 5.04
CA SER A 65 -0.62 -6.29 4.64
C SER A 65 -0.46 -7.59 3.86
N GLY A 66 -1.51 -8.40 3.76
CA GLY A 66 -1.44 -9.78 3.27
C GLY A 66 -0.77 -10.77 4.24
N HIS A 67 -0.29 -10.33 5.41
CA HIS A 67 0.39 -11.20 6.39
C HIS A 67 -0.62 -11.97 7.26
N LEU A 68 -1.38 -12.84 6.60
CA LEU A 68 -2.51 -13.59 7.13
C LEU A 68 -2.09 -14.74 8.05
N GLN A 69 -3.00 -15.13 8.93
CA GLN A 69 -2.87 -16.29 9.81
C GLN A 69 -4.02 -17.25 9.53
N GLU A 70 -3.74 -18.32 8.79
CA GLU A 70 -4.72 -19.36 8.44
C GLU A 70 -4.77 -20.39 9.58
N VAL A 71 -5.95 -20.62 10.13
CA VAL A 71 -6.15 -21.47 11.31
C VAL A 71 -6.04 -22.93 10.93
N VAL A 72 -5.16 -23.66 11.62
CA VAL A 72 -5.05 -25.13 11.55
C VAL A 72 -5.84 -25.75 12.70
N GLN A 73 -5.60 -25.30 13.92
CA GLN A 73 -6.25 -25.84 15.11
C GLN A 73 -6.45 -24.75 16.18
N ILE A 74 -7.52 -24.88 16.96
CA ILE A 74 -7.77 -24.07 18.16
C ILE A 74 -7.92 -25.03 19.34
N SER A 75 -6.99 -24.94 20.28
CA SER A 75 -7.01 -25.67 21.55
C SER A 75 -7.38 -24.71 22.69
N VAL A 76 -8.09 -25.20 23.69
CA VAL A 76 -8.51 -24.44 24.87
C VAL A 76 -7.88 -25.08 26.10
N ASN A 77 -7.34 -24.26 27.02
CA ASN A 77 -6.74 -24.80 28.24
C ASN A 77 -7.77 -25.42 29.21
N CYS A 78 -7.28 -26.07 30.27
CA CYS A 78 -8.12 -26.76 31.26
C CYS A 78 -9.11 -25.86 32.02
N GLU A 79 -8.80 -24.57 32.17
CA GLU A 79 -9.67 -23.59 32.83
C GLU A 79 -10.63 -22.87 31.86
N LEU A 80 -10.56 -23.21 30.57
CA LEU A 80 -11.35 -22.63 29.49
C LEU A 80 -11.11 -21.12 29.28
N ASN A 81 -10.01 -20.57 29.77
CA ASN A 81 -9.73 -19.14 29.84
C ASN A 81 -8.49 -18.70 29.05
N SER A 82 -7.90 -19.59 28.24
CA SER A 82 -6.89 -19.24 27.25
C SER A 82 -6.95 -20.16 26.04
N LEU A 83 -6.50 -19.62 24.90
CA LEU A 83 -6.47 -20.32 23.62
C LEU A 83 -5.02 -20.57 23.18
N LEU A 84 -4.79 -21.72 22.55
CA LEU A 84 -3.61 -21.99 21.74
C LEU A 84 -4.09 -22.21 20.31
N ILE A 85 -3.66 -21.35 19.38
CA ILE A 85 -4.08 -21.39 17.98
C ILE A 85 -2.87 -21.69 17.11
N GLU A 86 -2.90 -22.86 16.50
CA GLU A 86 -1.94 -23.27 15.48
C GLU A 86 -2.35 -22.68 14.14
N VAL A 87 -1.41 -22.03 13.46
CA VAL A 87 -1.65 -21.34 12.19
C VAL A 87 -0.58 -21.66 11.16
N ASN A 88 -0.96 -21.61 9.89
CA ASN A 88 0.00 -21.43 8.79
C ASN A 88 0.18 -19.92 8.59
N GLN A 89 1.30 -19.35 9.05
CA GLN A 89 1.58 -17.93 8.89
C GLN A 89 2.02 -17.61 7.46
N ARG A 90 1.41 -16.56 6.87
CA ARG A 90 1.86 -15.97 5.60
C ARG A 90 2.55 -14.64 5.87
N GLY A 91 3.73 -14.41 5.30
CA GLY A 91 4.53 -13.21 5.59
C GLY A 91 4.96 -13.11 7.06
N ALA A 92 5.43 -11.95 7.52
CA ALA A 92 5.87 -11.82 8.92
C ALA A 92 4.74 -11.44 9.90
N VAL A 93 4.84 -11.98 11.11
CA VAL A 93 3.86 -11.77 12.19
C VAL A 93 3.94 -10.35 12.73
N CYS A 94 5.17 -9.91 13.01
CA CYS A 94 5.42 -8.64 13.68
C CYS A 94 5.31 -7.48 12.70
N HIS A 95 4.78 -6.35 13.17
CA HIS A 95 4.77 -5.13 12.38
C HIS A 95 6.19 -4.57 12.18
N ASP A 96 7.13 -4.92 13.08
CA ASP A 96 8.54 -4.54 12.99
C ASP A 96 9.36 -5.40 11.99
N GLY A 97 8.69 -6.25 11.18
CA GLY A 97 9.36 -7.00 10.13
C GLY A 97 9.81 -8.40 10.50
N TYR A 98 9.55 -8.84 11.73
CA TYR A 98 10.06 -10.10 12.25
C TYR A 98 9.05 -11.26 12.09
N PRO A 99 9.55 -12.51 11.93
CA PRO A 99 8.72 -13.71 11.85
C PRO A 99 7.89 -13.98 13.11
N THR A 100 8.33 -13.46 14.26
CA THR A 100 7.65 -13.56 15.55
C THR A 100 7.74 -12.23 16.27
N CYS A 101 6.75 -11.91 17.11
CA CYS A 101 6.83 -10.81 18.06
C CYS A 101 7.92 -11.04 19.13
N PHE A 102 8.35 -12.28 19.33
CA PHE A 102 9.36 -12.69 20.31
C PHE A 102 10.79 -12.67 19.70
N TYR A 103 11.15 -11.59 19.01
CA TYR A 103 12.44 -11.46 18.31
C TYR A 103 13.59 -10.95 19.20
N ARG A 104 13.36 -10.77 20.51
CA ARG A 104 14.34 -10.27 21.49
C ARG A 104 14.42 -11.18 22.71
N HIS A 105 15.62 -11.30 23.29
CA HIS A 105 15.84 -11.86 24.62
C HIS A 105 16.01 -10.75 25.65
N LEU A 106 15.56 -11.01 26.88
CA LEU A 106 15.86 -10.18 28.06
C LEU A 106 17.13 -10.72 28.71
N GLU A 107 18.16 -9.90 28.76
CA GLU A 107 19.45 -10.26 29.36
C GLU A 107 19.46 -10.01 30.88
N PRO A 108 20.40 -10.60 31.64
CA PRO A 108 20.50 -10.40 33.09
C PRO A 108 20.71 -8.94 33.53
N ASP A 109 21.26 -8.09 32.65
CA ASP A 109 21.46 -6.66 32.87
C ASP A 109 20.23 -5.80 32.46
N ASN A 110 19.12 -6.45 32.09
CA ASN A 110 17.89 -5.87 31.55
C ASN A 110 18.01 -5.26 30.15
N SER A 111 19.12 -5.47 29.43
CA SER A 111 19.20 -5.13 28.01
C SER A 111 18.40 -6.10 27.15
N LEU A 112 18.08 -5.68 25.92
CA LEU A 112 17.35 -6.49 24.95
C LEU A 112 18.24 -6.84 23.76
N THR A 113 18.52 -8.12 23.56
CA THR A 113 19.28 -8.63 22.42
C THR A 113 18.34 -9.10 21.32
N GLN A 114 18.53 -8.65 20.08
CA GLN A 114 17.79 -9.19 18.93
C GLN A 114 18.31 -10.59 18.58
N VAL A 115 17.42 -11.58 18.52
CA VAL A 115 17.74 -13.00 18.29
C VAL A 115 17.04 -13.61 17.09
N ARG A 116 16.33 -12.79 16.31
CA ARG A 116 15.73 -13.19 15.04
C ARG A 116 16.10 -12.19 13.96
N GLU A 117 16.26 -12.70 12.75
CA GLU A 117 16.46 -11.88 11.57
C GLU A 117 15.16 -11.16 11.19
N ARG A 118 15.29 -9.93 10.70
CA ARG A 118 14.17 -9.14 10.20
C ARG A 118 13.92 -9.54 8.74
N TRP A 119 12.70 -9.94 8.41
CA TRP A 119 12.30 -10.39 7.07
C TRP A 119 11.95 -9.24 6.13
N PHE A 120 11.46 -8.10 6.65
CA PHE A 120 11.16 -6.90 5.86
C PHE A 120 11.33 -5.62 6.67
N ASP A 121 11.49 -4.47 6.01
CA ASP A 121 11.47 -3.18 6.71
C ASP A 121 10.01 -2.71 6.98
N PRO A 122 9.63 -2.42 8.24
CA PRO A 122 8.32 -1.85 8.56
C PRO A 122 7.98 -0.60 7.76
N ALA A 123 8.97 0.19 7.33
CA ALA A 123 8.75 1.31 6.44
C ALA A 123 8.22 0.87 5.06
N ASP A 124 8.72 -0.24 4.50
CA ASP A 124 8.24 -0.82 3.24
C ASP A 124 6.79 -1.33 3.36
N VAL A 125 6.38 -1.80 4.55
CA VAL A 125 5.10 -2.54 4.72
C VAL A 125 4.03 -1.76 5.50
N TYR A 126 4.40 -0.88 6.44
CA TYR A 126 3.52 -0.17 7.36
C TYR A 126 3.87 1.31 7.56
N GLY A 127 4.85 1.86 6.83
CA GLY A 127 5.48 3.17 7.03
C GLY A 127 4.61 4.44 6.93
N GLY A 128 3.36 4.39 7.35
CA GLY A 128 2.47 5.51 7.57
C GLY A 128 2.85 6.36 8.79
N LYS A 129 3.88 7.20 8.63
CA LYS A 129 3.96 8.60 9.10
C LYS A 129 5.24 9.23 8.51
N SER A 130 5.03 10.10 7.52
CA SER A 130 6.00 10.83 6.68
C SER A 130 7.01 9.98 5.90
N GLY A 131 6.62 9.51 4.72
CA GLY A 131 7.50 8.88 3.74
C GLY A 131 6.78 8.63 2.41
N LEU A 132 7.54 8.52 1.31
CA LEU A 132 6.97 8.37 -0.04
C LEU A 132 6.13 7.09 -0.19
N ALA A 133 6.50 6.01 0.50
CA ALA A 133 5.71 4.77 0.54
C ALA A 133 4.29 4.97 1.12
N SER A 134 4.17 5.70 2.24
CA SER A 134 2.86 6.02 2.80
C SER A 134 2.04 6.94 1.89
N SER A 135 2.67 7.97 1.33
CA SER A 135 1.98 8.92 0.46
C SER A 135 1.50 8.23 -0.81
N THR A 136 2.35 7.45 -1.47
CA THR A 136 1.97 6.71 -2.69
C THR A 136 0.95 5.61 -2.41
N ARG A 137 0.97 4.95 -1.24
CA ARG A 137 -0.12 4.00 -0.87
C ARG A 137 -1.45 4.69 -0.71
N ARG A 138 -1.48 5.81 0.01
CA ARG A 138 -2.73 6.58 0.21
C ARG A 138 -3.25 7.12 -1.12
N TRP A 139 -2.33 7.58 -1.96
CA TRP A 139 -2.62 8.08 -3.30
C TRP A 139 -3.21 6.99 -4.18
N TRP A 140 -2.56 5.83 -4.25
CA TRP A 140 -3.03 4.68 -5.01
C TRP A 140 -4.38 4.14 -4.51
N GLY A 141 -4.52 3.99 -3.19
CA GLY A 141 -5.76 3.49 -2.59
C GLY A 141 -6.96 4.42 -2.80
N ALA A 142 -6.73 5.72 -3.00
CA ALA A 142 -7.81 6.65 -3.34
C ALA A 142 -8.37 6.35 -4.74
N TYR A 143 -7.50 6.08 -5.72
CA TYR A 143 -7.92 5.65 -7.06
C TYR A 143 -8.55 4.25 -7.05
N GLU A 144 -8.04 3.31 -6.25
CA GLU A 144 -8.70 2.01 -6.07
C GLU A 144 -10.10 2.17 -5.47
N SER A 145 -10.27 3.08 -4.51
CA SER A 145 -11.58 3.42 -3.95
C SER A 145 -12.53 4.00 -5.01
N LEU A 146 -12.03 4.88 -5.89
CA LEU A 146 -12.81 5.40 -7.03
C LEU A 146 -13.21 4.30 -8.02
N ARG A 147 -12.37 3.29 -8.23
CA ARG A 147 -12.70 2.13 -9.07
C ARG A 147 -13.68 1.17 -8.40
N ALA A 148 -13.58 1.01 -7.07
CA ALA A 148 -14.45 0.11 -6.31
C ALA A 148 -15.87 0.65 -6.13
N HIS A 149 -16.05 1.98 -6.10
CA HIS A 149 -17.34 2.62 -5.84
C HIS A 149 -17.81 3.44 -7.04
N ASP A 150 -19.03 3.19 -7.52
CA ASP A 150 -19.60 3.92 -8.65
C ASP A 150 -19.90 5.38 -8.28
N TRP A 151 -19.06 6.27 -8.83
CA TRP A 151 -19.19 7.72 -8.72
C TRP A 151 -19.15 8.36 -10.10
N GLU A 152 -19.59 7.65 -11.14
CA GLU A 152 -19.44 8.11 -12.53
C GLU A 152 -20.16 9.44 -12.81
N SER A 153 -21.28 9.68 -12.12
CA SER A 153 -22.07 10.93 -12.24
C SER A 153 -21.39 12.15 -11.59
N THR A 154 -20.46 11.94 -10.66
CA THR A 154 -19.83 13.01 -9.86
C THR A 154 -18.31 13.10 -10.03
N SER A 155 -17.66 12.09 -10.63
CA SER A 155 -16.21 12.03 -10.82
C SER A 155 -15.84 11.58 -12.24
N GLY A 156 -15.13 12.46 -12.97
CA GLY A 156 -14.56 12.12 -14.28
C GLY A 156 -13.53 11.00 -14.20
N THR A 157 -12.70 10.98 -13.15
CA THR A 157 -11.75 9.90 -12.88
C THR A 157 -12.43 8.57 -12.64
N SER A 158 -13.55 8.56 -11.90
CA SER A 158 -14.36 7.35 -11.69
C SER A 158 -14.89 6.79 -13.02
N ARG A 159 -15.34 7.64 -13.95
CA ARG A 159 -15.68 7.23 -15.33
C ARG A 159 -14.49 6.66 -16.08
N LEU A 160 -13.33 7.34 -16.03
CA LEU A 160 -12.12 6.90 -16.73
C LEU A 160 -11.63 5.53 -16.25
N LEU A 161 -11.72 5.24 -14.95
CA LEU A 161 -11.34 3.96 -14.36
C LEU A 161 -12.25 2.77 -14.78
N ARG A 162 -13.42 3.05 -15.36
CA ARG A 162 -14.40 2.05 -15.84
C ARG A 162 -14.56 2.02 -17.35
N ALA A 163 -14.12 3.06 -18.05
CA ALA A 163 -14.15 3.09 -19.50
C ALA A 163 -13.35 1.91 -20.07
N GLY A 164 -13.85 1.32 -21.16
CA GLY A 164 -13.18 0.24 -21.90
C GLY A 164 -12.28 0.72 -23.03
N ASP A 165 -12.13 2.04 -23.21
CA ASP A 165 -11.40 2.64 -24.33
C ASP A 165 -9.93 2.95 -24.00
N ASP A 166 -9.12 3.16 -25.03
CA ASP A 166 -7.67 3.42 -24.91
C ASP A 166 -7.33 4.87 -24.54
N ARG A 167 -8.33 5.70 -24.23
CA ARG A 167 -8.16 7.12 -23.92
C ARG A 167 -7.17 7.38 -22.78
N VAL A 168 -7.11 6.50 -21.78
CA VAL A 168 -6.13 6.62 -20.67
C VAL A 168 -4.71 6.46 -21.19
N THR A 169 -4.48 5.51 -22.09
CA THR A 169 -3.16 5.28 -22.70
C THR A 169 -2.78 6.44 -23.62
N VAL A 170 -3.72 6.93 -24.44
CA VAL A 170 -3.49 8.09 -25.32
C VAL A 170 -3.12 9.33 -24.50
N ARG A 171 -3.89 9.63 -23.44
CA ARG A 171 -3.58 10.77 -22.56
C ARG A 171 -2.24 10.60 -21.86
N LEU A 172 -1.91 9.41 -21.34
CA LEU A 172 -0.61 9.15 -20.73
C LEU A 172 0.55 9.48 -21.68
N ALA A 173 0.47 9.05 -22.94
CA ALA A 173 1.48 9.33 -23.94
C ALA A 173 1.58 10.83 -24.29
N GLU A 174 0.45 11.54 -24.34
CA GLU A 174 0.42 13.00 -24.50
C GLU A 174 1.13 13.70 -23.33
N GLU A 175 0.80 13.37 -22.07
CA GLU A 175 1.45 13.99 -20.90
C GLU A 175 2.95 13.69 -20.84
N LEU A 176 3.39 12.50 -21.28
CA LEU A 176 4.81 12.16 -21.35
C LEU A 176 5.55 13.07 -22.35
N ARG A 177 4.91 13.40 -23.47
CA ARG A 177 5.45 14.35 -24.46
C ARG A 177 5.42 15.78 -23.94
N GLU A 178 4.39 16.18 -23.18
CA GLU A 178 4.31 17.49 -22.52
C GLU A 178 5.41 17.62 -21.45
N LEU A 179 5.63 16.61 -20.62
CA LEU A 179 6.75 16.57 -19.66
C LEU A 179 8.11 16.64 -20.37
N ALA A 180 8.29 15.90 -21.47
CA ALA A 180 9.50 15.99 -22.28
C ALA A 180 9.71 17.42 -22.83
N GLY A 181 8.63 18.06 -23.28
CA GLY A 181 8.66 19.45 -23.73
C GLY A 181 8.96 20.44 -22.60
N ALA A 182 8.50 20.16 -21.38
CA ALA A 182 8.83 20.95 -20.20
C ALA A 182 10.33 20.83 -19.84
N LEU A 183 10.96 19.68 -20.09
CA LEU A 183 12.41 19.52 -19.89
C LEU A 183 13.23 20.27 -20.94
N ASP A 184 12.93 20.12 -22.23
CA ASP A 184 13.72 20.70 -23.33
C ASP A 184 13.31 22.13 -23.72
N GLY A 185 12.22 22.64 -23.14
CA GLY A 185 11.70 23.99 -23.36
C GLY A 185 10.79 24.15 -24.57
N SER A 186 10.48 23.07 -25.30
CA SER A 186 9.48 23.11 -26.38
C SER A 186 8.03 23.23 -25.89
N HIS A 187 7.78 22.98 -24.60
CA HIS A 187 6.49 23.16 -23.95
C HIS A 187 6.64 24.02 -22.68
N ARG A 188 5.94 25.16 -22.63
CA ARG A 188 6.05 26.17 -21.56
C ARG A 188 4.69 26.80 -21.27
N HIS A 189 4.32 26.88 -20.00
CA HIS A 189 3.12 27.59 -19.55
C HIS A 189 3.49 28.81 -18.71
N VAL A 190 4.11 28.56 -17.56
CA VAL A 190 4.48 29.62 -16.60
C VAL A 190 5.98 29.65 -16.40
N GLY A 191 6.61 28.48 -16.33
CA GLY A 191 8.06 28.38 -16.17
C GLY A 191 8.50 26.95 -15.86
N ALA A 192 9.75 26.64 -16.20
CA ALA A 192 10.25 25.26 -16.27
C ALA A 192 9.95 24.40 -15.03
N LYS A 193 10.14 24.95 -13.81
CA LYS A 193 9.83 24.19 -12.57
C LYS A 193 8.34 23.92 -12.40
N SER A 194 7.49 24.92 -12.69
CA SER A 194 6.03 24.80 -12.57
C SER A 194 5.50 23.83 -13.60
N ASP A 195 5.99 23.92 -14.83
CA ASP A 195 5.58 23.07 -15.94
C ASP A 195 6.00 21.61 -15.67
N VAL A 196 7.23 21.34 -15.23
CA VAL A 196 7.65 19.99 -14.82
C VAL A 196 6.84 19.44 -13.65
N THR A 197 6.44 20.29 -12.70
CA THR A 197 5.59 19.87 -11.58
C THR A 197 4.19 19.48 -12.08
N LEU A 198 3.62 20.28 -12.98
CA LEU A 198 2.30 20.06 -13.55
C LEU A 198 2.28 18.76 -14.39
N GLU A 199 3.15 18.69 -15.40
CA GLU A 199 3.17 17.54 -16.32
C GLU A 199 3.63 16.25 -15.64
N GLY A 200 4.60 16.33 -14.73
CA GLY A 200 5.01 15.18 -13.92
C GLY A 200 3.86 14.63 -13.07
N GLY A 201 3.04 15.52 -12.50
CA GLY A 201 1.83 15.15 -11.77
C GLY A 201 0.79 14.47 -12.67
N GLN A 202 0.57 14.99 -13.88
CA GLN A 202 -0.34 14.40 -14.86
C GLN A 202 0.13 13.01 -15.32
N VAL A 203 1.44 12.83 -15.57
CA VAL A 203 1.99 11.50 -15.86
C VAL A 203 1.73 10.53 -14.71
N CYS A 204 1.98 10.92 -13.46
CA CYS A 204 1.69 10.08 -12.28
C CYS A 204 0.22 9.66 -12.25
N TYR A 205 -0.70 10.61 -12.46
CA TYR A 205 -2.14 10.38 -12.52
C TYR A 205 -2.51 9.32 -13.57
N TRP A 206 -2.09 9.50 -14.82
CA TRP A 206 -2.49 8.57 -15.89
C TRP A 206 -1.83 7.19 -15.76
N VAL A 207 -0.60 7.10 -15.25
CA VAL A 207 0.02 5.82 -14.91
C VAL A 207 -0.81 5.07 -13.88
N ALA A 208 -1.24 5.74 -12.80
CA ALA A 208 -2.08 5.12 -11.78
C ALA A 208 -3.41 4.62 -12.38
N LEU A 209 -4.09 5.45 -13.19
CA LEU A 209 -5.33 5.06 -13.85
C LEU A 209 -5.14 3.85 -14.75
N ARG A 210 -4.07 3.82 -15.56
CA ARG A 210 -3.81 2.71 -16.48
C ARG A 210 -3.55 1.41 -15.72
N CYS A 211 -2.67 1.46 -14.73
CA CYS A 211 -2.31 0.28 -13.93
C CYS A 211 -3.52 -0.26 -13.17
N ILE A 212 -4.27 0.63 -12.53
CA ILE A 212 -5.45 0.24 -11.76
C ILE A 212 -6.51 -0.33 -12.69
N ARG A 213 -6.74 0.22 -13.89
CA ARG A 213 -7.66 -0.37 -14.89
C ARG A 213 -7.27 -1.80 -15.27
N ASP A 214 -5.98 -2.06 -15.44
CA ASP A 214 -5.42 -3.38 -15.77
C ASP A 214 -5.37 -4.33 -14.56
N GLY A 215 -5.83 -3.89 -13.38
CA GLY A 215 -5.88 -4.72 -12.17
C GLY A 215 -4.53 -4.89 -11.49
N LEU A 216 -3.54 -4.07 -11.84
CA LEU A 216 -2.27 -4.03 -11.13
C LEU A 216 -2.45 -3.39 -9.76
N THR A 217 -1.70 -3.90 -8.80
CA THR A 217 -1.68 -3.43 -7.42
C THR A 217 -0.48 -2.53 -7.16
N TRP A 218 -0.56 -1.73 -6.10
CA TRP A 218 0.55 -0.90 -5.64
C TRP A 218 1.86 -1.70 -5.44
N ILE A 219 1.77 -2.95 -4.97
CA ILE A 219 2.95 -3.80 -4.73
C ILE A 219 3.62 -4.27 -6.01
N GLN A 220 2.87 -4.44 -7.10
CA GLN A 220 3.44 -4.83 -8.39
C GLN A 220 4.20 -3.65 -9.01
N VAL A 221 3.63 -2.44 -8.95
CA VAL A 221 4.20 -1.24 -9.58
C VAL A 221 5.29 -0.58 -8.72
N ARG A 222 5.19 -0.63 -7.38
CA ARG A 222 6.10 0.04 -6.44
C ARG A 222 6.37 1.52 -6.78
N PRO A 223 5.33 2.36 -6.88
CA PRO A 223 5.49 3.79 -7.18
C PRO A 223 6.36 4.50 -6.14
N ASP A 224 6.41 4.00 -4.91
CA ASP A 224 7.30 4.46 -3.85
C ASP A 224 8.77 4.33 -4.19
N ARG A 225 9.17 3.19 -4.77
CA ARG A 225 10.56 2.95 -5.16
C ARG A 225 10.91 3.64 -6.46
N ALA A 226 9.96 3.68 -7.41
CA ALA A 226 10.17 4.37 -8.68
C ALA A 226 10.41 5.87 -8.45
N LEU A 227 9.60 6.50 -7.60
CA LEU A 227 9.71 7.95 -7.32
C LEU A 227 10.85 8.33 -6.38
N ASP A 228 11.46 7.36 -5.69
CA ASP A 228 12.64 7.54 -4.82
C ASP A 228 13.95 7.15 -5.53
N ALA A 229 13.89 6.72 -6.80
CA ALA A 229 15.05 6.28 -7.54
C ALA A 229 16.09 7.41 -7.67
N PRO A 230 17.39 7.13 -7.46
CA PRO A 230 18.43 8.14 -7.57
C PRO A 230 18.47 8.67 -9.01
N PRO A 231 18.49 10.00 -9.19
CA PRO A 231 18.41 10.58 -10.51
C PRO A 231 19.75 10.39 -11.25
N THR A 232 19.69 10.12 -12.55
CA THR A 232 20.86 10.14 -13.42
C THR A 232 21.11 11.58 -13.87
N VAL A 233 22.02 12.34 -13.24
CA VAL A 233 22.15 13.80 -13.50
C VAL A 233 23.53 14.26 -13.98
N ASP A 234 23.54 14.90 -15.16
CA ASP A 234 24.34 16.07 -15.57
C ASP A 234 23.47 16.99 -16.49
N GLU A 235 23.93 18.15 -16.96
CA GLU A 235 23.12 19.05 -17.84
C GLU A 235 22.76 18.45 -19.22
N THR A 236 23.57 17.52 -19.76
CA THR A 236 23.20 16.73 -20.94
C THR A 236 22.10 15.71 -20.64
N ALA A 237 21.82 15.44 -19.36
CA ALA A 237 20.76 14.54 -18.93
C ALA A 237 19.36 15.10 -19.19
N ALA A 238 19.13 16.42 -19.19
CA ALA A 238 17.77 16.97 -19.42
C ALA A 238 17.26 16.70 -20.85
N THR A 239 18.08 17.04 -21.87
CA THR A 239 17.76 16.76 -23.27
C THR A 239 17.72 15.26 -23.56
N SER A 240 18.63 14.49 -22.96
CA SER A 240 18.64 13.03 -23.10
C SER A 240 17.39 12.39 -22.46
N LEU A 241 16.95 12.90 -21.30
CA LEU A 241 15.75 12.46 -20.60
C LEU A 241 14.48 12.84 -21.36
N ALA A 242 14.42 14.04 -21.95
CA ALA A 242 13.31 14.42 -22.84
C ALA A 242 13.18 13.43 -24.02
N GLY A 243 14.31 13.02 -24.61
CA GLY A 243 14.33 11.98 -25.65
C GLY A 243 13.87 10.60 -25.15
N LEU A 244 14.19 10.23 -23.91
CA LEU A 244 13.72 8.99 -23.28
C LEU A 244 12.21 9.03 -23.01
N LEU A 245 11.68 10.13 -22.46
CA LEU A 245 10.25 10.31 -22.21
C LEU A 245 9.41 10.23 -23.49
N ARG A 246 9.90 10.79 -24.60
CA ARG A 246 9.23 10.66 -25.91
C ARG A 246 9.20 9.21 -26.39
N ARG A 247 10.29 8.45 -26.22
CA ARG A 247 10.30 7.01 -26.55
C ARG A 247 9.37 6.21 -25.65
N GLU A 248 9.31 6.54 -24.37
CA GLU A 248 8.36 5.91 -23.44
C GLU A 248 6.91 6.17 -23.86
N ALA A 249 6.58 7.40 -24.30
CA ALA A 249 5.26 7.71 -24.84
C ALA A 249 4.90 6.81 -26.03
N ASP A 250 5.84 6.61 -26.96
CA ASP A 250 5.63 5.74 -28.11
C ASP A 250 5.46 4.26 -27.68
N PHE A 251 6.16 3.81 -26.64
CA PHE A 251 5.97 2.47 -26.06
C PHE A 251 4.58 2.29 -25.45
N TRP A 252 4.06 3.29 -24.74
CA TRP A 252 2.70 3.24 -24.20
C TRP A 252 1.64 3.14 -25.29
N GLU A 253 1.82 3.81 -26.44
CA GLU A 253 0.86 3.77 -27.55
C GLU A 253 0.94 2.49 -28.40
N THR A 254 2.16 1.97 -28.62
CA THR A 254 2.40 0.91 -29.61
C THR A 254 2.69 -0.47 -29.02
N GLY A 255 3.01 -0.53 -27.72
CA GLY A 255 3.59 -1.69 -27.07
C GLY A 255 2.63 -2.85 -26.81
N ALA A 256 2.31 -3.64 -27.83
CA ALA A 256 1.71 -4.95 -27.64
C ALA A 256 2.71 -5.90 -26.94
N ASN A 257 2.27 -6.61 -25.90
CA ASN A 257 3.04 -7.59 -25.09
C ASN A 257 4.10 -7.03 -24.10
N LEU A 258 3.98 -5.78 -23.66
CA LEU A 258 4.84 -5.26 -22.58
C LEU A 258 4.32 -5.69 -21.19
N ASP A 259 5.25 -5.91 -20.26
CA ASP A 259 4.94 -5.96 -18.83
C ASP A 259 4.60 -4.55 -18.35
N ILE A 260 3.29 -4.26 -18.27
CA ILE A 260 2.76 -2.96 -17.86
C ILE A 260 3.25 -2.55 -16.47
N SER A 261 3.51 -3.51 -15.58
CA SER A 261 4.02 -3.21 -14.24
C SER A 261 5.44 -2.65 -14.29
N ALA A 262 6.30 -3.28 -15.09
CA ALA A 262 7.68 -2.83 -15.29
C ALA A 262 7.72 -1.48 -16.05
N LEU A 263 6.87 -1.33 -17.07
CA LEU A 263 6.76 -0.09 -17.84
C LEU A 263 6.31 1.08 -16.94
N ALA A 264 5.27 0.89 -16.14
CA ALA A 264 4.79 1.89 -15.18
C ALA A 264 5.86 2.29 -14.15
N HIS A 265 6.62 1.32 -13.64
CA HIS A 265 7.73 1.59 -12.73
C HIS A 265 8.81 2.45 -13.40
N GLY A 266 9.23 2.08 -14.62
CA GLY A 266 10.21 2.84 -15.40
C GLY A 266 9.73 4.27 -15.71
N THR A 267 8.47 4.41 -16.12
CA THR A 267 7.83 5.70 -16.36
C THR A 267 7.89 6.60 -15.12
N LEU A 268 7.50 6.11 -13.94
CA LEU A 268 7.54 6.88 -12.70
C LEU A 268 8.98 7.24 -12.28
N ALA A 269 9.97 6.38 -12.55
CA ALA A 269 11.37 6.70 -12.30
C ALA A 269 11.91 7.82 -13.21
N MET A 270 11.43 7.90 -14.45
CA MET A 270 11.75 9.04 -15.32
C MET A 270 11.08 10.33 -14.85
N VAL A 271 9.87 10.27 -14.29
CA VAL A 271 9.25 11.43 -13.63
C VAL A 271 10.12 11.91 -12.46
N ALA A 272 10.61 11.00 -11.62
CA ALA A 272 11.52 11.35 -10.52
C ALA A 272 12.81 12.03 -11.02
N SER A 273 13.38 11.50 -12.11
CA SER A 273 14.55 12.10 -12.76
C SER A 273 14.25 13.49 -13.32
N ALA A 274 13.08 13.69 -13.92
CA ALA A 274 12.66 14.99 -14.44
C ALA A 274 12.51 16.03 -13.31
N CYS A 275 11.91 15.63 -12.19
CA CYS A 275 11.84 16.46 -10.99
C CYS A 275 13.23 16.83 -10.46
N ALA A 276 14.16 15.87 -10.43
CA ALA A 276 15.51 16.08 -9.92
C ALA A 276 16.32 17.11 -10.73
N VAL A 277 16.16 17.15 -12.06
CA VAL A 277 16.80 18.17 -12.93
C VAL A 277 16.50 19.59 -12.44
N PHE A 278 15.32 19.81 -11.86
CA PHE A 278 14.87 21.12 -11.38
C PHE A 278 14.89 21.26 -9.84
N GLY A 279 15.42 20.26 -9.13
CA GLY A 279 15.45 20.23 -7.66
C GLY A 279 14.05 20.15 -7.03
N ILE A 280 13.10 19.52 -7.71
CA ILE A 280 11.74 19.30 -7.23
C ILE A 280 11.71 17.95 -6.50
N PRO A 281 11.20 17.86 -5.26
CA PRO A 281 10.95 16.56 -4.65
C PRO A 281 9.82 15.83 -5.37
N ALA A 282 10.06 14.65 -5.94
CA ALA A 282 9.01 13.87 -6.63
C ALA A 282 7.81 13.56 -5.72
N SER A 283 8.04 13.45 -4.40
CA SER A 283 7.01 13.33 -3.38
C SER A 283 5.99 14.48 -3.38
N SER A 284 6.38 15.67 -3.82
CA SER A 284 5.48 16.83 -3.88
C SER A 284 4.34 16.65 -4.89
N LEU A 285 4.57 15.89 -5.97
CA LEU A 285 3.55 15.57 -6.97
C LEU A 285 2.42 14.74 -6.34
N ILE A 286 2.80 13.70 -5.60
CA ILE A 286 1.89 12.79 -4.91
C ILE A 286 1.13 13.52 -3.80
N VAL A 287 1.80 14.40 -3.07
CA VAL A 287 1.17 15.21 -2.01
C VAL A 287 0.18 16.20 -2.59
N ALA A 288 0.50 16.84 -3.72
CA ALA A 288 -0.42 17.77 -4.40
C ALA A 288 -1.71 17.08 -4.82
N ASP A 289 -1.60 15.92 -5.48
CA ASP A 289 -2.77 15.16 -5.93
C ASP A 289 -3.60 14.60 -4.76
N LEU A 290 -2.93 14.10 -3.69
CA LEU A 290 -3.61 13.74 -2.45
C LEU A 290 -4.39 14.89 -1.83
N ASN A 291 -3.85 16.11 -1.86
CA ASN A 291 -4.52 17.28 -1.33
C ASN A 291 -5.74 17.66 -2.17
N ASP A 292 -5.66 17.56 -3.51
CA ASP A 292 -6.82 17.73 -4.38
C ASP A 292 -7.90 16.69 -4.07
N MET A 293 -7.52 15.41 -4.01
CA MET A 293 -8.45 14.31 -3.72
C MET A 293 -9.17 14.47 -2.38
N ARG A 294 -8.52 15.02 -1.35
CA ARG A 294 -9.15 15.32 -0.05
C ARG A 294 -10.25 16.38 -0.13
N THR A 295 -10.23 17.25 -1.13
CA THR A 295 -11.30 18.24 -1.34
C THR A 295 -12.58 17.62 -1.92
N ARG A 296 -12.50 16.37 -2.41
CA ARG A 296 -13.60 15.68 -3.05
C ARG A 296 -14.48 14.98 -2.00
N SER A 297 -15.70 15.48 -1.80
CA SER A 297 -16.61 14.95 -0.77
C SER A 297 -16.90 13.45 -0.89
N TYR A 298 -16.97 12.92 -2.12
CA TYR A 298 -17.18 11.48 -2.36
C TYR A 298 -15.99 10.59 -1.95
N LEU A 299 -14.80 11.16 -1.73
CA LEU A 299 -13.63 10.45 -1.19
C LEU A 299 -13.47 10.61 0.33
N ALA A 300 -14.31 11.42 0.99
CA ALA A 300 -14.24 11.61 2.44
C ALA A 300 -14.24 10.28 3.22
N PRO A 301 -15.10 9.29 2.92
CA PRO A 301 -15.10 8.01 3.64
C PRO A 301 -13.76 7.25 3.55
N TYR A 302 -13.07 7.35 2.41
CA TYR A 302 -11.75 6.73 2.23
C TYR A 302 -10.70 7.40 3.12
N PHE A 303 -10.68 8.73 3.14
CA PHE A 303 -9.70 9.48 3.93
C PHE A 303 -9.99 9.42 5.43
N GLU A 304 -11.26 9.39 5.85
CA GLU A 304 -11.65 9.23 7.26
C GLU A 304 -11.22 7.85 7.80
N ALA A 305 -11.52 6.78 7.05
CA ALA A 305 -11.10 5.41 7.40
C ALA A 305 -9.57 5.26 7.42
N ALA A 306 -8.85 5.91 6.49
CA ALA A 306 -7.39 5.87 6.42
C ALA A 306 -6.70 6.71 7.50
N GLU A 307 -7.38 7.74 8.04
CA GLU A 307 -6.86 8.64 9.08
C GLU A 307 -7.29 8.24 10.50
N GLY A 308 -8.09 7.17 10.64
CA GLY A 308 -8.51 6.64 11.94
C GLY A 308 -9.46 7.56 12.70
N ARG A 309 -10.30 8.30 11.97
CA ARG A 309 -11.39 9.11 12.54
C ARG A 309 -12.74 8.41 12.32
#